data_AF-A0A2V8URM2-F1
#
_entry.id   AF-A0A2V8URM2-F1
#
_cell.length_a   1.000
_cell.length_b   1.000
_cell.length_c   1.000
_cell.angle_alpha   90.00
_cell.angle_beta   90.00
_cell.angle_gamma   90.00
#
_symmetry.space_group_name_H-M   'P 1'
#
loop_
_entity.id
_entity.type
_entity.pdbx_description
1 polymer ?
#
loop_
_entity_poly.entity_id
_entity_poly.type
_entity_poly.pdbx_seq_one_letter_code
_entity_poly.pdbx_strand_id
1 'polypeptide(L)'
;MSGGERSMNRKINFTLALATGLLGGVLSRYLIPTPVFAQAQAPAPREIRAQSFVLVNKQGAPLGLMGFDSDGVPVITLLDENRRTIWSSKATLLLQSSK
;
A
#
# COMPACT_ATOMS: atom_id res chain seq x y z
N MET A 1 -61.46 -40.88 -7.21
CA MET A 1 -60.04 -41.24 -6.98
C MET A 1 -59.15 -40.17 -7.58
N SER A 2 -57.91 -40.09 -7.08
CA SER A 2 -56.78 -39.26 -7.54
C SER A 2 -56.57 -37.91 -6.85
N GLY A 3 -55.80 -37.95 -5.76
CA GLY A 3 -55.15 -36.80 -5.10
C GLY A 3 -53.68 -37.08 -4.73
N GLY A 4 -53.05 -38.10 -5.33
CA GLY A 4 -51.69 -38.55 -4.99
C GLY A 4 -50.57 -37.98 -5.87
N GLU A 5 -50.88 -37.48 -7.08
CA GLU A 5 -49.87 -37.23 -8.12
C GLU A 5 -49.15 -35.87 -8.02
N ARG A 6 -49.77 -34.85 -7.39
CA ARG A 6 -49.14 -33.52 -7.24
C ARG A 6 -47.99 -33.48 -6.22
N SER A 7 -48.00 -34.36 -5.22
CA SER A 7 -47.00 -34.38 -4.14
C SER A 7 -45.69 -35.07 -4.58
N MET A 8 -45.78 -36.10 -5.42
CA MET A 8 -44.61 -36.84 -5.92
C MET A 8 -43.80 -36.05 -6.96
N ASN A 9 -44.48 -35.41 -7.93
CA ASN A 9 -43.81 -34.57 -8.94
C ASN A 9 -43.11 -33.34 -8.37
N ARG A 10 -43.63 -32.75 -7.28
CA ARG A 10 -42.98 -31.60 -6.63
C ARG A 10 -41.65 -31.99 -5.97
N LYS A 11 -41.59 -33.17 -5.36
CA LYS A 11 -40.35 -33.71 -4.78
C LYS A 11 -39.32 -33.99 -5.87
N ILE A 12 -39.73 -34.60 -6.98
CA ILE A 12 -38.84 -34.91 -8.13
C ILE A 12 -38.25 -33.63 -8.72
N ASN A 13 -39.07 -32.62 -8.99
CA ASN A 13 -38.59 -31.34 -9.53
C ASN A 13 -37.65 -30.62 -8.57
N PHE A 14 -37.91 -30.69 -7.26
CA PHE A 14 -37.04 -30.10 -6.25
C PHE A 14 -35.68 -30.82 -6.19
N THR A 15 -35.69 -32.16 -6.16
CA THR A 15 -34.45 -32.96 -6.16
C THR A 15 -33.64 -32.72 -7.44
N LEU A 16 -34.33 -32.58 -8.58
CA LEU A 16 -33.69 -32.29 -9.86
C LEU A 16 -33.08 -30.88 -9.88
N ALA A 17 -33.78 -29.87 -9.38
CA ALA A 17 -33.24 -28.51 -9.26
C ALA A 17 -32.03 -28.46 -8.30
N LEU A 18 -32.07 -29.20 -7.20
CA LEU A 18 -30.94 -29.30 -6.27
C LEU A 18 -29.74 -30.01 -6.90
N ALA A 19 -29.97 -31.14 -7.58
CA ALA A 19 -28.91 -31.89 -8.25
C ALA A 19 -28.24 -31.06 -9.36
N THR A 20 -29.04 -30.38 -10.18
CA THR A 20 -28.54 -29.52 -11.26
C THR A 20 -27.81 -28.29 -10.71
N GLY A 21 -28.28 -27.68 -9.62
CA GLY A 21 -27.59 -26.58 -8.94
C GLY A 21 -26.23 -27.00 -8.35
N LEU A 22 -26.17 -28.18 -7.71
CA LEU A 22 -24.91 -28.72 -7.20
C LEU A 22 -23.93 -29.06 -8.33
N LEU A 23 -24.40 -29.71 -9.39
CA LEU A 23 -23.58 -30.03 -10.56
C LEU A 23 -23.03 -28.76 -11.22
N GLY A 24 -23.87 -27.75 -11.43
CA GLY A 24 -23.45 -26.46 -12.01
C GLY A 24 -22.41 -25.73 -11.15
N GLY A 25 -22.58 -25.73 -9.82
CA GLY A 25 -21.61 -25.12 -8.90
C GLY A 25 -20.26 -25.82 -8.89
N VAL A 26 -20.25 -27.17 -8.92
CA VAL A 26 -19.01 -27.96 -8.98
C VAL A 26 -18.27 -27.70 -10.29
N LEU A 27 -18.95 -27.80 -11.43
CA LEU A 27 -18.35 -27.56 -12.75
C LEU A 27 -17.80 -26.15 -12.89
N SER A 28 -18.47 -25.14 -12.32
CA SER A 28 -17.97 -23.76 -12.33
C SER A 28 -16.58 -23.67 -11.68
N ARG A 29 -16.37 -24.31 -10.53
CA ARG A 29 -15.06 -24.28 -9.85
C ARG A 29 -13.94 -24.96 -10.64
N TYR A 30 -14.24 -26.00 -11.42
CA TYR A 30 -13.23 -26.74 -12.19
C TYR A 30 -12.90 -26.11 -13.55
N LEU A 31 -13.73 -25.18 -14.04
CA LEU A 31 -13.54 -24.52 -15.33
C LEU A 31 -13.16 -23.03 -15.21
N ILE A 32 -13.12 -22.46 -14.00
CA ILE A 32 -12.64 -21.09 -13.76
C ILE A 32 -11.11 -21.03 -13.91
N PRO A 33 -10.56 -20.03 -14.62
CA PRO A 33 -9.12 -19.85 -14.78
C PRO A 33 -8.38 -19.68 -13.45
N THR A 34 -7.08 -19.98 -13.46
CA THR A 34 -6.18 -19.92 -12.30
C THR A 34 -6.41 -18.68 -11.45
N PRO A 35 -6.62 -18.83 -10.13
CA PRO A 35 -6.86 -17.69 -9.24
C PRO A 35 -5.63 -16.78 -9.26
N VAL A 36 -5.84 -15.51 -9.60
CA VAL A 36 -4.80 -14.49 -9.50
C VAL A 36 -4.84 -13.96 -8.07
N PHE A 37 -3.90 -14.41 -7.25
CA PHE A 37 -3.71 -13.85 -5.91
C PHE A 37 -3.30 -12.39 -6.04
N ALA A 38 -3.88 -11.52 -5.20
CA ALA A 38 -3.50 -10.11 -5.17
C ALA A 38 -1.98 -10.00 -4.96
N GLN A 39 -1.34 -9.19 -5.81
CA GLN A 39 0.10 -8.96 -5.78
C GLN A 39 0.52 -8.54 -4.37
N ALA A 40 1.50 -9.25 -3.80
CA ALA A 40 2.05 -8.93 -2.49
C ALA A 40 2.38 -7.44 -2.45
N GLN A 41 1.74 -6.71 -1.53
CA GLN A 41 2.01 -5.29 -1.33
C GLN A 41 3.51 -5.15 -1.08
N ALA A 42 4.17 -4.34 -1.91
CA ALA A 42 5.55 -3.97 -1.67
C ALA A 42 5.64 -3.47 -0.22
N PRO A 43 6.65 -3.92 0.57
CA PRO A 43 6.80 -3.46 1.94
C PRO A 43 6.73 -1.93 1.97
N ALA A 44 5.90 -1.40 2.86
CA ALA A 44 5.70 0.04 2.97
C ALA A 44 7.06 0.75 3.04
N PRO A 45 7.27 1.85 2.31
CA PRO A 45 8.53 2.59 2.34
C PRO A 45 8.94 2.86 3.79
N ARG A 46 10.20 2.54 4.14
CA ARG A 46 10.72 2.79 5.49
C ARG A 46 10.88 4.29 5.69
N GLU A 47 9.89 4.91 6.31
CA GLU A 47 9.93 6.33 6.66
C GLU A 47 10.84 6.52 7.89
N ILE A 48 11.78 7.47 7.80
CA ILE A 48 12.60 7.91 8.92
C ILE A 48 12.23 9.35 9.24
N ARG A 49 11.64 9.59 10.41
CA ARG A 49 11.29 10.92 10.91
C ARG A 49 12.41 11.43 11.83
N ALA A 50 12.99 12.57 11.49
CA ALA A 50 13.98 13.25 12.31
C ALA A 50 13.85 14.77 12.16
N GLN A 51 14.33 15.52 13.15
CA GLN A 51 14.42 16.98 13.08
C GLN A 51 15.64 17.43 12.26
N SER A 52 16.71 16.65 12.26
CA SER A 52 17.87 16.87 11.42
C SER A 52 18.57 15.57 11.06
N PHE A 53 19.22 15.57 9.91
CA PHE A 53 20.16 14.55 9.46
C PHE A 53 21.51 15.22 9.21
N VAL A 54 22.56 14.63 9.80
CA VAL A 54 23.94 15.05 9.55
C VAL A 54 24.58 13.99 8.66
N LEU A 55 25.05 14.40 7.48
CA LEU A 55 25.86 13.55 6.63
C LEU A 55 27.27 13.54 7.22
N VAL A 56 27.80 12.36 7.53
CA VAL A 56 29.14 12.18 8.11
C VAL A 56 30.02 11.33 7.21
N ASN A 57 31.32 11.60 7.21
CA ASN A 57 32.31 10.76 6.54
C ASN A 57 32.69 9.53 7.38
N LYS A 58 33.59 8.69 6.87
CA LYS A 58 34.04 7.45 7.54
C LYS A 58 34.72 7.71 8.89
N GLN A 59 35.28 8.90 9.09
CA GLN A 59 35.96 9.33 10.30
C GLN A 59 34.98 10.01 11.28
N GLY A 60 33.70 10.11 10.95
CA GLY A 60 32.66 10.76 11.76
C GLY A 60 32.61 12.28 11.61
N ALA A 61 33.37 12.88 10.70
CA ALA A 61 33.32 14.32 10.46
C ALA A 61 32.09 14.71 9.62
N PRO A 62 31.40 15.81 9.95
CA PRO A 62 30.19 16.23 9.22
C PRO A 62 30.55 16.84 7.86
N LEU A 63 29.92 16.32 6.80
CA LEU A 63 29.99 16.79 5.41
C LEU A 63 28.68 17.43 4.93
N GLY A 64 27.65 17.44 5.76
CA GLY A 64 26.40 18.12 5.42
C GLY A 64 25.34 18.03 6.51
N LEU A 65 24.30 18.84 6.35
CA LEU A 65 23.16 18.94 7.24
C LEU A 65 21.89 19.08 6.41
N MET A 66 20.86 18.32 6.77
CA MET A 66 19.47 18.56 6.38
C MET A 66 18.68 18.77 7.66
N GLY A 67 18.00 19.90 7.81
CA GLY A 67 17.27 20.21 9.03
C GLY A 67 16.66 21.59 8.97
N PHE A 68 16.64 22.29 10.10
CA PHE A 68 16.15 23.65 10.22
C PHE A 68 17.31 24.56 10.68
N ASP A 69 17.35 25.79 10.17
CA ASP A 69 18.25 26.82 10.69
C ASP A 69 17.74 27.44 12.00
N SER A 70 18.45 28.44 12.52
CA SER A 70 18.08 29.15 13.76
C SER A 70 16.72 29.83 13.69
N ASP A 71 16.25 30.15 12.49
CA ASP A 71 14.99 30.83 12.25
C ASP A 71 13.84 29.83 12.02
N GLY A 72 14.13 28.52 12.11
CA GLY A 72 13.17 27.46 11.88
C GLY A 72 12.86 27.22 10.40
N VAL A 73 13.73 27.68 9.49
CA VAL A 73 13.55 27.48 8.04
C VAL A 73 14.24 26.18 7.61
N PRO A 74 13.56 25.31 6.83
CA PRO A 74 14.19 24.11 6.31
C PRO A 74 15.42 24.44 5.44
N VAL A 75 16.54 23.80 5.74
CA VAL A 75 17.83 24.03 5.08
C VAL A 75 18.54 22.72 4.76
N ILE A 76 19.20 22.70 3.61
CA ILE A 76 20.17 21.67 3.24
C ILE A 76 21.52 22.37 3.01
N THR A 77 22.57 21.90 3.68
CA THR A 77 23.92 22.45 3.59
C THR A 77 24.91 21.32 3.29
N LEU A 78 25.82 21.56 2.34
CA LEU A 78 26.97 20.70 2.07
C LEU A 78 28.24 21.41 2.52
N LEU A 79 29.13 20.65 3.14
CA LEU A 79 30.38 21.12 3.73
C LEU A 79 31.57 20.44 3.05
N ASP A 80 32.69 21.14 2.94
CA ASP A 80 33.98 20.52 2.63
C ASP A 80 34.60 19.84 3.87
N GLU A 81 35.76 19.21 3.70
CA GLU A 81 36.50 18.55 4.78
C GLU A 81 36.93 19.51 5.90
N ASN A 82 37.03 20.81 5.61
CA ASN A 82 37.34 21.87 6.57
C ASN A 82 36.08 22.46 7.22
N ARG A 83 34.90 21.84 7.01
CA ARG A 83 33.58 22.28 7.47
C ARG A 83 33.13 23.64 6.90
N ARG A 84 33.67 24.03 5.76
CA ARG A 84 33.24 25.25 5.04
C ARG A 84 32.05 24.90 4.17
N THR A 85 31.02 25.74 4.19
CA THR A 85 29.88 25.57 3.29
C THR A 85 30.31 25.72 1.84
N ILE A 86 30.14 24.66 1.05
CA ILE A 86 30.35 24.68 -0.40
C ILE A 86 29.03 24.87 -1.15
N TRP A 87 27.90 24.52 -0.53
CA TRP A 87 26.57 24.75 -1.07
C TRP A 87 25.53 24.79 0.05
N SER A 88 24.51 25.62 -0.11
CA SER A 88 23.35 25.64 0.77
C SER A 88 22.10 26.03 0.00
N SER A 89 20.97 25.45 0.39
CA SER A 89 19.65 25.84 -0.08
C SER A 89 18.69 25.92 1.09
N LYS A 90 17.92 27.00 1.13
CA LYS A 90 16.84 27.22 2.09
C LYS A 90 15.51 27.09 1.37
N ALA A 91 14.55 26.41 1.99
CA ALA A 91 13.19 26.41 1.49
C ALA A 91 12.61 27.82 1.63
N THR A 92 12.17 28.41 0.52
CA THR A 92 11.26 29.55 0.58
C THR A 92 9.88 28.99 0.89
N LEU A 93 9.46 29.08 2.15
CA LEU A 93 8.07 28.81 2.51
C LEU A 93 7.23 29.94 1.95
N LEU A 94 6.73 29.77 0.72
CA LEU A 94 5.61 30.56 0.25
C LEU A 94 4.45 30.20 1.18
N LEU A 95 4.09 31.13 2.07
CA LEU A 95 2.96 30.99 2.98
C LEU A 95 1.72 30.58 2.16
N GLN A 96 1.40 29.29 2.13
CA GLN A 96 0.04 28.88 1.87
C GLN A 96 -0.67 28.98 3.22
N SER A 97 -1.21 30.17 3.45
CA SER A 97 -2.21 30.41 4.48
C SER A 97 -3.38 29.47 4.18
N SER A 98 -3.43 28.31 4.84
CA SER A 98 -4.62 27.47 4.82
C SER A 98 -5.54 27.94 5.94
N LYS A 99 -6.76 28.23 5.52
CA LYS A 99 -7.93 28.70 6.27
C LYS A 99 -8.38 27.72 7.36
#